data_AF-A0A6L3YE92-F1
#
_entry.id   AF-A0A6L3YE92-F1
#
_cell.length_a   1.000
_cell.length_b   1.000
_cell.length_c   1.000
_cell.angle_alpha   90.00
_cell.angle_beta   90.00
_cell.angle_gamma   90.00
#
_symmetry.space_group_name_H-M   'P 1'
#
loop_
_entity.id
_entity.type
_entity.pdbx_description
1 polymer ?
#
loop_
_entity_poly.entity_id
_entity_poly.type
_entity_poly.pdbx_seq_one_letter_code
_entity_poly.pdbx_strand_id
1 'polypeptide(L)'
;MDDLDEKLITLLRHNGRRSISDIAIDLGVSRATVRARMERLENSGDIIGYTVILRSDAVDLPVRGIMMIEIEGNVADRVVKALGGFSEVSAVHTTNGRFDLVVELGAATLTDFDAVLRRIRLVPGIKASETNLLLATPRSTRARL
;
A
#
# COMPACT_ATOMS: atom_id res chain seq x y z
N MET A 1 18.36 14.15 8.73
CA MET A 1 17.07 14.45 9.38
C MET A 1 17.33 14.56 10.88
N ASP A 2 16.75 15.56 11.56
CA ASP A 2 16.89 15.74 13.02
C ASP A 2 15.55 15.53 13.76
N ASP A 3 15.57 15.53 15.10
CA ASP A 3 14.38 15.31 15.94
C ASP A 3 13.23 16.27 15.63
N LEU A 4 13.53 17.49 15.17
CA LEU A 4 12.52 18.48 14.81
C LEU A 4 11.84 18.09 13.49
N ASP A 5 12.62 17.62 12.51
CA ASP A 5 12.10 17.10 11.25
C ASP A 5 11.19 15.88 11.48
N GLU A 6 11.57 14.95 12.38
CA GLU A 6 10.75 13.77 12.70
C GLU A 6 9.39 14.15 13.30
N LYS A 7 9.38 15.12 14.22
CA LYS A 7 8.13 15.64 14.81
C LYS A 7 7.29 16.36 13.76
N LEU A 8 7.92 17.18 12.90
CA LEU A 8 7.25 17.85 11.79
C LEU A 8 6.58 16.84 10.86
N ILE A 9 7.29 15.79 10.44
CA ILE A 9 6.75 14.73 9.58
C ILE A 9 5.60 14.01 10.28
N THR A 10 5.69 13.77 11.59
CA THR A 10 4.61 13.14 12.36
C THR A 10 3.33 13.98 12.31
N LEU A 11 3.45 15.31 12.49
CA LEU A 11 2.31 16.23 12.40
C LEU A 11 1.71 16.24 10.99
N LEU A 12 2.55 16.27 9.95
CA LEU A 12 2.11 16.27 8.55
C LEU A 12 1.48 14.93 8.12
N ARG A 13 1.98 13.80 8.64
CA ARG A 13 1.37 12.47 8.42
C ARG A 13 -0.03 12.39 9.01
N HIS A 14 -0.25 13.03 10.16
CA HIS A 14 -1.57 13.09 10.78
C HIS A 14 -2.52 14.01 10.00
N ASN A 15 -2.05 15.17 9.57
CA ASN A 15 -2.81 16.08 8.73
C ASN A 15 -1.89 16.91 7.82
N GLY A 16 -1.80 16.52 6.55
CA GLY A 16 -0.97 17.22 5.57
C GLY A 16 -1.43 18.66 5.26
N ARG A 17 -2.66 19.04 5.64
CA ARG A 17 -3.21 20.40 5.48
C ARG A 17 -3.03 21.28 6.71
N ARG A 18 -2.34 20.80 7.74
CA ARG A 18 -2.16 21.56 8.98
C ARG A 18 -1.42 22.86 8.70
N SER A 19 -1.88 23.96 9.30
CA SER A 19 -1.30 25.27 9.00
C SER A 19 0.13 25.38 9.55
N ILE A 20 0.98 26.12 8.85
CA ILE A 20 2.36 26.42 9.32
C ILE A 20 2.32 27.07 10.72
N SER A 21 1.29 27.87 11.01
CA SER A 21 1.11 28.51 12.31
C SER A 21 0.88 27.48 13.43
N ASP A 22 0.01 26.49 13.21
CA ASP A 22 -0.29 25.47 14.21
C ASP A 22 0.92 24.56 14.43
N ILE A 23 1.61 24.18 13.35
CA ILE A 23 2.83 23.38 13.42
C ILE A 23 3.92 24.14 14.20
N ALA A 24 4.06 25.45 13.97
CA ALA A 24 5.04 26.27 14.69
C ALA A 24 4.74 26.32 16.20
N ILE A 25 3.47 26.46 16.58
CA ILE A 25 3.03 26.43 17.99
C ILE A 25 3.35 25.07 18.62
N ASP A 26 2.98 23.97 17.96
CA ASP A 26 3.16 22.62 18.47
C ASP A 26 4.64 22.22 18.61
N LEU A 27 5.48 22.68 17.69
CA LEU A 27 6.92 22.39 17.70
C LEU A 27 7.73 23.39 18.53
N GLY A 28 7.13 24.48 19.00
CA GLY A 28 7.81 25.53 19.76
C GLY A 28 8.85 26.31 18.96
N VAL A 29 8.65 26.48 17.65
CA VAL A 29 9.59 27.17 16.74
C VAL A 29 8.90 28.26 15.93
N SER A 30 9.67 29.08 15.21
CA SER A 30 9.10 30.13 14.37
C SER A 30 8.43 29.56 13.11
N ARG A 31 7.44 30.28 12.56
CA ARG A 31 6.82 29.97 11.26
C ARG A 31 7.83 29.89 10.12
N ALA A 32 8.86 30.74 10.16
CA ALA A 32 9.94 30.74 9.17
C ALA A 32 10.79 29.45 9.27
N THR A 33 11.06 28.98 10.50
CA THR A 33 11.76 27.71 10.73
C THR A 33 10.98 26.54 10.16
N VAL A 34 9.67 26.44 10.42
CA VAL A 34 8.82 25.38 9.86
C VAL A 34 8.87 25.38 8.33
N ARG A 35 8.69 26.56 7.71
CA ARG A 35 8.72 26.70 6.24
C ARG A 35 10.06 26.23 5.64
N ALA A 36 11.18 26.69 6.20
CA ALA A 36 12.50 26.30 5.73
C ALA A 36 12.77 24.80 5.88
N ARG A 37 12.25 24.18 6.96
CA ARG A 37 12.37 22.74 7.18
C ARG A 37 11.53 21.93 6.18
N MET A 38 10.27 22.32 5.96
CA MET A 38 9.41 21.69 4.96
C MET A 38 10.03 21.75 3.56
N GLU A 39 10.45 22.94 3.13
CA GLU A 39 11.07 23.15 1.81
C GLU A 39 12.35 22.32 1.65
N ARG A 40 13.17 22.24 2.71
CA ARG A 40 14.37 21.39 2.68
C ARG A 40 14.04 19.90 2.55
N LEU A 41 13.03 19.41 3.28
CA LEU A 41 12.60 18.00 3.23
C LEU A 41 11.96 17.65 1.88
N GLU A 42 11.26 18.59 1.26
CA GLU A 42 10.73 18.45 -0.10
C GLU A 42 11.86 18.41 -1.13
N ASN A 43 12.81 19.34 -1.04
CA ASN A 43 13.95 19.43 -1.96
C ASN A 43 14.92 18.24 -1.83
N SER A 44 15.06 17.63 -0.65
CA SER A 44 15.87 16.43 -0.45
C SER A 44 15.17 15.14 -0.91
N GLY A 45 13.86 15.20 -1.15
CA GLY A 45 13.04 14.01 -1.45
C GLY A 45 12.64 13.20 -0.22
N ASP A 46 12.93 13.67 0.99
CA ASP A 46 12.42 13.08 2.23
C ASP A 46 10.88 13.18 2.30
N ILE A 47 10.33 14.27 1.76
CA ILE A 47 8.91 14.44 1.43
C ILE A 47 8.78 14.42 -0.09
N ILE A 48 8.26 13.32 -0.63
CA ILE A 48 8.04 13.17 -2.09
C ILE A 48 6.80 13.94 -2.56
N GLY A 49 5.82 14.12 -1.68
CA GLY A 49 4.62 14.90 -1.98
C GLY A 49 3.52 14.71 -0.95
N TYR A 50 2.44 15.47 -1.14
CA TYR A 50 1.23 15.41 -0.35
C TYR A 50 0.10 14.86 -1.22
N THR A 51 -0.71 13.96 -0.67
CA THR A 51 -1.81 13.34 -1.41
C THR A 51 -3.12 13.40 -0.63
N VAL A 52 -4.23 13.37 -1.37
CA VAL A 52 -5.56 13.15 -0.81
C VAL A 52 -5.81 11.65 -0.80
N ILE A 53 -6.33 11.15 0.31
CA ILE A 53 -6.75 9.75 0.44
C ILE A 53 -8.27 9.74 0.42
N LEU A 54 -8.86 9.23 -0.67
CA LEU A 54 -10.30 9.10 -0.80
C LEU A 54 -10.80 7.88 -0.02
N ARG A 55 -12.11 7.83 0.24
CA ARG A 55 -12.75 6.64 0.83
C ARG A 55 -12.51 5.39 -0.04
N SER A 56 -12.48 5.52 -1.36
CA SER A 56 -12.11 4.44 -2.28
C SER A 56 -10.66 3.98 -2.10
N ASP A 57 -9.78 4.87 -1.65
CA ASP A 57 -8.34 4.59 -1.48
C ASP A 57 -8.06 4.05 -0.07
N ALA A 58 -8.89 4.42 0.91
CA ALA A 58 -8.77 4.02 2.32
C ALA A 58 -9.62 2.81 2.71
N VAL A 59 -10.74 2.57 2.00
CA VAL A 59 -11.60 1.41 2.27
C VAL A 59 -11.04 0.24 1.47
N ASP A 60 -10.16 -0.48 2.15
CA ASP A 60 -9.89 -1.89 1.91
C ASP A 60 -11.21 -2.60 1.54
N LEU A 61 -11.24 -3.31 0.40
CA LEU A 61 -12.37 -4.17 0.07
C LEU A 61 -12.67 -5.08 1.28
N PRO A 62 -13.96 -5.31 1.63
CA PRO A 62 -14.33 -5.95 2.89
C PRO A 62 -13.79 -7.37 3.04
N VAL A 63 -13.53 -8.05 1.92
CA VAL A 63 -12.87 -9.35 1.89
C VAL A 63 -11.51 -9.19 1.23
N ARG A 64 -10.44 -9.58 1.92
CA ARG A 64 -9.07 -9.49 1.42
C ARG A 64 -8.32 -10.78 1.65
N GLY A 65 -7.34 -11.03 0.80
CA GLY A 65 -6.41 -12.13 1.01
C GLY A 65 -5.08 -11.92 0.33
N ILE A 66 -4.12 -12.73 0.73
CA ILE A 66 -2.83 -12.88 0.07
C ILE A 66 -2.83 -14.25 -0.59
N MET A 67 -2.59 -14.27 -1.90
CA MET A 67 -2.46 -15.49 -2.67
C MET A 67 -0.99 -15.71 -3.05
N MET A 68 -0.44 -16.81 -2.59
CA MET A 68 0.88 -17.30 -2.95
C MET A 68 0.72 -18.20 -4.18
N ILE A 69 1.56 -18.01 -5.19
CA ILE A 69 1.43 -18.69 -6.48
C ILE A 69 2.77 -19.35 -6.86
N GLU A 70 2.71 -20.63 -7.18
CA GLU A 70 3.79 -21.40 -7.79
C GLU A 70 3.55 -21.47 -9.30
N ILE A 71 4.59 -21.15 -10.07
CA ILE A 71 4.56 -21.08 -11.53
C ILE A 71 5.33 -22.27 -12.10
N GLU A 72 4.79 -22.87 -13.16
CA GLU A 72 5.48 -23.91 -13.91
C GLU A 72 6.18 -23.36 -15.15
N GLY A 73 7.47 -23.67 -15.27
CA GLY A 73 8.30 -23.27 -16.40
C GLY A 73 8.66 -21.78 -16.39
N ASN A 74 9.23 -21.30 -17.50
CA ASN A 74 9.72 -19.93 -17.61
C ASN A 74 8.64 -18.98 -18.16
N VAL A 75 7.52 -18.86 -17.44
CA VAL A 75 6.33 -18.10 -17.90
C VAL A 75 5.89 -17.01 -16.92
N ALA A 76 6.73 -16.68 -15.93
CA ALA A 76 6.43 -15.71 -14.88
C ALA A 76 5.91 -14.37 -15.42
N ASP A 77 6.60 -13.78 -16.41
CA ASP A 77 6.19 -12.49 -17.00
C ASP A 77 4.80 -12.53 -17.62
N ARG A 78 4.42 -13.67 -18.24
CA ARG A 78 3.07 -13.85 -18.82
C ARG A 78 2.01 -13.95 -17.74
N VAL A 79 2.31 -14.67 -16.65
CA VAL A 79 1.41 -14.79 -15.49
C VAL A 79 1.22 -13.43 -14.84
N VAL A 80 2.30 -12.67 -14.57
CA VAL A 80 2.24 -11.32 -14.00
C VAL A 80 1.37 -10.40 -14.87
N LYS A 81 1.59 -10.43 -16.20
CA LYS A 81 0.77 -9.64 -17.13
C LYS A 81 -0.71 -10.03 -17.09
N ALA A 82 -1.03 -11.32 -16.99
CA ALA A 82 -2.41 -11.78 -16.89
C ALA A 82 -3.07 -11.36 -15.57
N LEU A 83 -2.34 -11.46 -14.45
CA LEU A 83 -2.80 -11.01 -13.13
C LEU A 83 -3.08 -9.50 -13.08
N GLY A 84 -2.30 -8.70 -13.80
CA GLY A 84 -2.53 -7.25 -13.92
C GLY A 84 -3.86 -6.87 -14.59
N GLY A 85 -4.56 -7.82 -15.24
CA GLY A 85 -5.88 -7.60 -15.82
C GLY A 85 -7.05 -7.75 -14.83
N PHE A 86 -6.79 -8.17 -13.58
CA PHE A 86 -7.81 -8.34 -12.56
C PHE A 86 -7.93 -7.09 -11.71
N SER A 87 -9.12 -6.47 -11.67
CA SER A 87 -9.36 -5.31 -10.80
C SER A 87 -9.31 -5.66 -9.31
N GLU A 88 -9.44 -6.95 -9.00
CA GLU A 88 -9.40 -7.49 -7.64
C GLU A 88 -7.97 -7.69 -7.14
N VAL A 89 -6.95 -7.59 -8.03
CA VAL A 89 -5.53 -7.66 -7.69
C VAL A 89 -4.99 -6.26 -7.40
N SER A 90 -4.60 -6.00 -6.16
CA SER A 90 -4.04 -4.71 -5.75
C SER A 90 -2.51 -4.65 -5.85
N ALA A 91 -1.84 -5.79 -5.79
CA ALA A 91 -0.39 -5.89 -5.95
C ALA A 91 0.05 -7.28 -6.38
N VAL A 92 1.15 -7.36 -7.13
CA VAL A 92 1.86 -8.59 -7.48
C VAL A 92 3.33 -8.39 -7.15
N HIS A 93 3.90 -9.30 -6.39
CA HIS A 93 5.30 -9.29 -5.97
C HIS A 93 5.99 -10.56 -6.44
N THR A 94 7.21 -10.44 -6.95
CA THR A 94 8.09 -11.59 -7.18
C THR A 94 8.82 -11.96 -5.90
N THR A 95 9.04 -13.25 -5.70
CA THR A 95 9.71 -13.77 -4.51
C THR A 95 10.74 -14.83 -4.84
N ASN A 96 11.76 -14.96 -3.98
CA ASN A 96 12.79 -16.02 -4.06
C ASN A 96 12.44 -17.24 -3.17
N GLY A 97 11.20 -17.28 -2.65
CA GLY A 97 10.76 -18.29 -1.70
C GLY A 97 10.22 -19.55 -2.38
N ARG A 98 9.47 -20.36 -1.61
CA ARG A 98 8.74 -21.53 -2.13
C ARG A 98 7.78 -21.17 -3.28
N PHE A 99 7.20 -19.97 -3.21
CA PHE A 99 6.28 -19.46 -4.22
C PHE A 99 7.01 -18.39 -5.03
N ASP A 100 6.70 -18.33 -6.33
CA ASP A 100 7.30 -17.38 -7.26
C ASP A 100 6.66 -16.01 -7.15
N LEU A 101 5.35 -15.97 -6.86
CA LEU A 101 4.60 -14.72 -6.69
C LEU A 101 3.81 -14.67 -5.38
N VAL A 102 3.66 -13.44 -4.89
CA VAL A 102 2.73 -13.05 -3.83
C VAL A 102 1.77 -12.00 -4.38
N VAL A 103 0.48 -12.27 -4.27
CA VAL A 103 -0.57 -11.42 -4.83
C VAL A 103 -1.48 -10.92 -3.72
N GLU A 104 -1.66 -9.61 -3.61
CA GLU A 104 -2.68 -9.01 -2.75
C GLU A 104 -4.00 -8.92 -3.51
N LEU A 105 -5.08 -9.43 -2.89
CA LEU A 105 -6.41 -9.53 -3.47
C LEU A 105 -7.46 -8.85 -2.57
N GLY A 106 -8.48 -8.26 -3.18
CA GLY A 106 -9.67 -7.75 -2.51
C GLY A 106 -10.96 -7.99 -3.29
N ALA A 107 -12.06 -8.21 -2.59
CA ALA A 107 -13.40 -8.35 -3.16
C ALA A 107 -14.51 -7.83 -2.22
N ALA A 108 -15.69 -7.54 -2.77
CA ALA A 108 -16.83 -7.05 -2.00
C ALA A 108 -17.48 -8.12 -1.11
N THR A 109 -17.41 -9.40 -1.50
CA THR A 109 -17.97 -10.52 -0.75
C THR A 109 -17.07 -11.75 -0.82
N LEU A 110 -17.31 -12.74 0.05
CA LEU A 110 -16.59 -14.02 0.02
C LEU A 110 -16.90 -14.80 -1.27
N THR A 111 -18.12 -14.66 -1.80
CA THR A 111 -18.53 -15.29 -3.07
C THR A 111 -17.75 -14.69 -4.24
N ASP A 112 -17.62 -13.36 -4.29
CA ASP A 112 -16.83 -12.69 -5.33
C ASP A 112 -15.35 -13.07 -5.19
N PHE A 113 -14.84 -13.14 -3.96
CA PHE A 113 -13.46 -13.55 -3.68
C PHE A 113 -13.18 -14.97 -4.20
N ASP A 114 -14.05 -15.94 -3.91
CA ASP A 114 -13.93 -17.31 -4.40
C ASP A 114 -13.99 -17.39 -5.95
N ALA A 115 -14.83 -16.58 -6.59
CA ALA A 115 -14.88 -16.47 -8.04
C ALA A 115 -13.55 -15.95 -8.64
N VAL A 116 -12.94 -14.94 -8.01
CA VAL A 116 -11.63 -14.41 -8.40
C VAL A 116 -10.55 -15.46 -8.23
N LEU A 117 -10.50 -16.17 -7.10
CA LEU A 117 -9.52 -17.23 -6.87
C LEU A 117 -9.62 -18.34 -7.93
N ARG A 118 -10.85 -18.73 -8.31
CA ARG A 118 -11.05 -19.71 -9.40
C ARG A 118 -10.51 -19.19 -10.72
N ARG A 119 -10.83 -17.94 -11.09
CA ARG A 119 -10.35 -17.32 -12.34
C ARG A 119 -8.81 -17.22 -12.38
N ILE A 120 -8.18 -16.83 -11.26
CA ILE A 120 -6.72 -16.78 -11.17
C ILE A 120 -6.12 -18.17 -11.34
N ARG A 121 -6.63 -19.20 -10.65
CA ARG A 121 -6.13 -20.59 -10.80
C ARG A 121 -6.19 -21.14 -12.22
N LEU A 122 -7.02 -20.57 -13.09
CA LEU A 122 -7.12 -20.97 -14.50
C LEU A 122 -6.11 -20.26 -15.41
N VAL A 123 -5.32 -19.31 -14.89
CA VAL A 123 -4.29 -18.62 -15.66
C VAL A 123 -3.20 -19.62 -16.06
N PRO A 124 -2.91 -19.78 -17.37
CA PRO A 124 -1.88 -20.71 -17.84
C PRO A 124 -0.51 -20.39 -17.24
N GLY A 125 0.16 -21.42 -16.72
CA GLY A 125 1.44 -21.30 -16.03
C GLY A 125 1.33 -21.31 -14.52
N ILE A 126 0.14 -21.13 -13.95
CA ILE A 126 -0.07 -21.33 -12.50
C ILE A 126 -0.18 -22.83 -12.22
N LYS A 127 0.77 -23.35 -11.45
CA LYS A 127 0.84 -24.77 -11.06
C LYS A 127 0.08 -25.03 -9.77
N ALA A 128 0.30 -24.18 -8.78
CA ALA A 128 -0.31 -24.30 -7.47
C ALA A 128 -0.53 -22.91 -6.86
N SER A 129 -1.45 -22.84 -5.91
CA SER A 129 -1.71 -21.62 -5.17
C SER A 129 -2.17 -21.90 -3.75
N GLU A 130 -1.77 -21.04 -2.83
CA GLU A 130 -2.24 -21.03 -1.45
C GLU A 130 -2.78 -19.64 -1.12
N THR A 131 -3.98 -19.56 -0.52
CA THR A 131 -4.61 -18.27 -0.22
C THR A 131 -4.86 -18.13 1.28
N ASN A 132 -4.38 -17.02 1.83
CA ASN A 132 -4.59 -16.63 3.23
C ASN A 132 -5.58 -15.47 3.28
N LEU A 133 -6.74 -15.69 3.91
CA LEU A 133 -7.73 -14.64 4.11
C LEU A 133 -7.27 -13.71 5.25
N LEU A 134 -7.30 -12.40 5.02
CA LEU A 134 -6.95 -11.41 6.03
C LEU A 134 -8.16 -11.11 6.90
N LEU A 135 -8.15 -11.62 8.14
CA LEU A 135 -9.27 -11.46 9.07
C LEU A 135 -9.31 -10.07 9.72
N ALA A 136 -8.21 -9.69 10.37
CA ALA A 136 -8.05 -8.41 11.03
C ALA A 136 -6.67 -7.85 10.72
N THR A 137 -6.57 -6.53 10.72
CA THR A 137 -5.29 -5.83 10.56
C THR A 137 -5.09 -4.90 11.76
N PRO A 138 -4.55 -5.42 12.88
CA PRO A 138 -4.39 -4.67 14.12
C PRO A 138 -3.42 -3.49 13.99
N ARG A 139 -2.45 -3.59 13.07
CA ARG A 139 -1.47 -2.54 12.76
C ARG A 139 -1.30 -2.43 11.25
N SER A 140 -1.31 -1.20 10.74
CA SER A 140 -0.94 -0.89 9.35
C SER A 140 -0.17 0.42 9.32
N THR A 141 0.81 0.53 8.43
CA THR A 141 1.50 1.78 8.12
C THR A 141 0.87 2.52 6.95
N ARG A 142 -0.11 1.91 6.26
CA ARG A 142 -0.94 2.63 5.29
C ARG A 142 -1.74 3.69 6.05
N ALA A 143 -1.77 4.90 5.51
CA ALA A 143 -2.55 5.97 6.10
C ALA A 143 -4.03 5.56 6.11
N ARG A 144 -4.57 5.40 7.33
CA ARG A 144 -5.99 5.17 7.58
C ARG A 144 -6.59 6.50 8.03
N LEU A 145 -7.82 6.78 7.60
CA LEU A 145 -8.65 7.79 8.25
C LEU A 145 -9.00 7.33 9.67
#